data_AF-D4JSY9-F1
#
_entry.id   AF-D4JSY9-F1
#
_cell.length_a   1.000
_cell.length_b   1.000
_cell.length_c   1.000
_cell.angle_alpha   90.00
_cell.angle_beta   90.00
_cell.angle_gamma   90.00
#
_symmetry.space_group_name_H-M   'P 1'
#
loop_
_entity.id
_entity.type
_entity.pdbx_description
1 polymer ?
#
loop_
_entity_poly.entity_id
_entity_poly.type
_entity_poly.pdbx_seq_one_letter_code
_entity_poly.pdbx_strand_id
1 'polypeptide(L)'
;MDKSKIRRLADYAVRQCRENSENCYWSVSYDELYHHFGAEVTDSNENGKLLEEELRQREEINELIMTEDAIEMTCHLRYCTQCQSDPVSLFSVLGCNLYDDHEAEHNHEPANESSDEDKTQALSM
;
A
#
# COMPACT_ATOMS: atom_id res chain seq x y z
N MET A 1 -24.32 5.10 -20.79
CA MET A 1 -24.53 3.87 -19.97
C MET A 1 -25.13 4.26 -18.63
N ASP A 2 -25.94 3.41 -17.97
CA ASP A 2 -26.49 3.77 -16.66
C ASP A 2 -25.44 3.68 -15.54
N LYS A 3 -25.69 4.43 -14.45
CA LYS A 3 -24.76 4.56 -13.32
C LYS A 3 -24.48 3.23 -12.61
N SER A 4 -25.45 2.31 -12.57
CA SER A 4 -25.27 1.01 -11.92
C SER A 4 -24.31 0.12 -12.70
N LYS A 5 -24.39 0.16 -14.03
CA LYS A 5 -23.47 -0.55 -14.91
C LYS A 5 -22.07 0.03 -14.83
N ILE A 6 -21.91 1.36 -14.83
CA ILE A 6 -20.61 2.03 -14.62
C ILE A 6 -19.93 1.56 -13.32
N ARG A 7 -20.66 1.59 -12.20
CA ARG A 7 -20.16 1.11 -10.90
C ARG A 7 -19.71 -0.34 -10.96
N ARG A 8 -20.50 -1.20 -11.62
CA ARG A 8 -20.16 -2.62 -11.75
C ARG A 8 -18.88 -2.85 -12.57
N LEU A 9 -18.64 -2.05 -13.62
CA LEU A 9 -17.38 -2.11 -14.38
C LEU A 9 -16.20 -1.61 -13.52
N ALA A 10 -16.38 -0.53 -12.77
CA ALA A 10 -15.37 -0.01 -11.86
C ALA A 10 -15.03 -1.01 -10.75
N ASP A 11 -16.03 -1.61 -10.11
CA ASP A 11 -15.87 -2.65 -9.09
C ASP A 11 -15.11 -3.86 -9.67
N TYR A 12 -15.40 -4.24 -10.92
CA TYR A 12 -14.68 -5.30 -11.60
C TYR A 12 -13.19 -4.96 -11.78
N ALA A 13 -12.89 -3.80 -12.36
CA ALA A 13 -11.53 -3.34 -12.61
C ALA A 13 -10.70 -3.24 -11.31
N VAL A 14 -11.25 -2.58 -10.28
CA VAL A 14 -10.61 -2.45 -8.96
C VAL A 14 -10.33 -3.82 -8.36
N ARG A 15 -11.32 -4.72 -8.39
CA ARG A 15 -11.16 -6.08 -7.85
C ARG A 15 -10.07 -6.87 -8.59
N GLN A 16 -10.02 -6.79 -9.92
CA GLN A 16 -8.95 -7.43 -10.69
C GLN A 16 -7.57 -6.91 -10.28
N CYS A 17 -7.42 -5.58 -10.19
CA CYS A 17 -6.16 -4.98 -9.75
C CYS A 17 -5.78 -5.42 -8.33
N ARG A 18 -6.75 -5.44 -7.40
CA ARG A 18 -6.53 -5.78 -5.98
C ARG A 18 -6.15 -7.25 -5.75
N GLU A 19 -6.79 -8.16 -6.48
CA GLU A 19 -6.74 -9.60 -6.20
C GLU A 19 -5.73 -10.35 -7.09
N ASN A 20 -5.47 -9.84 -8.29
CA ASN A 20 -4.71 -10.56 -9.31
C ASN A 20 -3.39 -9.89 -9.73
N SER A 21 -3.15 -8.62 -9.35
CA SER A 21 -1.84 -8.01 -9.63
C SER A 21 -0.78 -8.50 -8.65
N GLU A 22 0.42 -8.80 -9.14
CA GLU A 22 1.58 -9.14 -8.31
C GLU A 22 2.46 -7.92 -8.01
N ASN A 23 2.24 -6.82 -8.71
CA ASN A 23 3.06 -5.61 -8.68
C ASN A 23 2.22 -4.33 -8.59
N CYS A 24 0.98 -4.43 -8.10
CA CYS A 24 -0.02 -3.37 -8.05
C CYS A 24 -0.50 -2.83 -9.42
N TYR A 25 0.03 -3.29 -10.54
CA TYR A 25 -0.38 -2.86 -11.87
C TYR A 25 -1.38 -3.84 -12.47
N TRP A 26 -2.40 -3.30 -13.13
CA TRP A 26 -3.36 -4.08 -13.88
C TRP A 26 -3.84 -3.33 -15.11
N SER A 27 -4.21 -4.07 -16.16
CA SER A 27 -4.79 -3.53 -17.38
C SER A 27 -6.08 -4.28 -17.70
N VAL A 28 -7.14 -3.54 -18.02
CA VAL A 28 -8.43 -4.09 -18.46
C VAL A 28 -8.69 -3.62 -19.87
N SER A 29 -8.74 -4.54 -20.83
CA SER A 29 -8.97 -4.16 -22.23
C SER A 29 -10.44 -3.79 -22.48
N TYR A 30 -10.70 -2.94 -23.47
CA TYR A 30 -12.08 -2.62 -23.86
C TYR A 30 -12.82 -3.84 -24.41
N ASP A 31 -12.11 -4.72 -25.11
CA ASP A 31 -12.65 -6.00 -25.56
C ASP A 31 -13.10 -6.86 -24.38
N GLU A 32 -12.33 -6.93 -23.30
CA GLU A 32 -12.71 -7.66 -22.09
C GLU A 32 -14.02 -7.12 -21.51
N LEU A 33 -14.15 -5.80 -21.39
CA LEU A 33 -15.38 -5.16 -20.92
C LEU A 33 -16.59 -5.44 -21.83
N TYR A 34 -16.35 -5.48 -23.15
CA TYR A 34 -17.38 -5.84 -24.11
C TYR A 34 -17.81 -7.31 -23.96
N HIS A 35 -16.88 -8.24 -23.92
CA HIS A 35 -17.20 -9.68 -23.85
C HIS A 35 -17.87 -10.07 -22.52
N HIS A 36 -17.43 -9.49 -21.40
CA HIS A 36 -17.97 -9.83 -20.08
C HIS A 36 -19.26 -9.08 -19.73
N PHE A 37 -19.44 -7.85 -20.23
CA PHE A 37 -20.53 -6.97 -19.78
C PHE A 37 -21.37 -6.37 -20.92
N GLY A 38 -21.01 -6.61 -22.18
CA GLY A 38 -21.61 -5.92 -23.33
C GLY A 38 -21.46 -4.40 -23.19
N ALA A 39 -20.30 -3.94 -22.71
CA ALA A 39 -20.03 -2.53 -22.50
C ALA A 39 -19.11 -2.01 -23.61
N GLU A 40 -19.62 -1.11 -24.44
CA GLU A 40 -18.82 -0.39 -25.43
C GLU A 40 -18.12 0.80 -24.75
N VAL A 41 -16.86 0.60 -24.42
CA VAL A 41 -15.98 1.57 -23.78
C VAL A 41 -14.81 1.84 -24.71
N THR A 42 -14.42 3.10 -24.84
CA THR A 42 -13.17 3.52 -25.48
C THR A 42 -12.58 4.68 -24.68
N ASP A 43 -11.36 5.08 -24.98
CA ASP A 43 -10.67 6.23 -24.38
C ASP A 43 -11.40 7.58 -24.56
N SER A 44 -12.24 7.66 -25.59
CA SER A 44 -12.76 8.92 -26.12
C SER A 44 -14.29 9.01 -26.06
N ASN A 45 -15.00 7.90 -25.88
CA ASN A 45 -16.45 7.88 -25.83
C ASN A 45 -17.01 8.29 -24.45
N GLU A 46 -18.31 8.58 -24.39
CA GLU A 46 -18.97 9.03 -23.16
C GLU A 46 -18.92 7.98 -22.04
N ASN A 47 -19.06 6.69 -22.39
CA ASN A 47 -19.00 5.60 -21.40
C ASN A 47 -17.62 5.48 -20.76
N GLY A 48 -16.55 5.66 -21.54
CA GLY A 48 -15.17 5.69 -21.06
C GLY A 48 -14.92 6.83 -20.11
N LYS A 49 -15.38 8.04 -20.44
CA LYS A 49 -15.29 9.20 -19.54
C LYS A 49 -16.01 8.96 -18.21
N LEU A 50 -17.23 8.43 -18.24
CA LEU A 50 -17.98 8.12 -17.02
C LEU A 50 -17.30 7.02 -16.18
N LEU A 51 -16.69 6.03 -16.81
CA LEU A 51 -15.97 4.97 -16.12
C LEU A 51 -14.66 5.48 -15.54
N GLU A 52 -13.92 6.30 -16.28
CA GLU A 52 -12.72 6.99 -15.81
C GLU A 52 -13.01 7.85 -14.58
N GLU A 53 -14.06 8.68 -14.63
CA GLU A 53 -14.49 9.50 -13.49
C GLU A 53 -14.81 8.65 -12.27
N GLU A 54 -15.58 7.56 -12.42
CA GLU A 54 -15.90 6.65 -11.32
C GLU A 54 -14.64 5.98 -10.75
N LEU A 55 -13.71 5.52 -11.61
CA LEU A 55 -12.45 4.89 -11.19
C LEU A 55 -11.52 5.88 -10.47
N ARG A 56 -11.45 7.13 -10.92
CA ARG A 56 -10.65 8.19 -10.27
C ARG A 56 -11.16 8.56 -8.86
N GLN A 57 -12.40 8.20 -8.52
CA GLN A 57 -12.95 8.39 -7.17
C GLN A 57 -12.72 7.18 -6.25
N ARG A 58 -12.14 6.08 -6.76
CA ARG A 58 -11.89 4.87 -5.96
C ARG A 58 -10.60 5.05 -5.16
N GLU A 59 -10.72 4.89 -3.84
CA GLU A 59 -9.59 5.02 -2.93
C GLU A 59 -8.50 3.97 -3.14
N GLU A 60 -8.83 2.87 -3.84
CA GLU A 60 -7.89 1.80 -4.17
C GLU A 60 -6.96 2.16 -5.31
N ILE A 61 -7.34 3.09 -6.19
CA ILE A 61 -6.61 3.46 -7.40
C ILE A 61 -5.62 4.58 -7.10
N ASN A 62 -4.34 4.31 -7.37
CA ASN A 62 -3.24 5.25 -7.22
C ASN A 62 -3.02 6.05 -8.51
N GLU A 63 -2.96 5.37 -9.66
CA GLU A 63 -2.84 6.00 -10.99
C GLU A 63 -3.78 5.32 -11.98
N LEU A 64 -4.23 6.09 -12.97
CA LEU A 64 -5.17 5.64 -14.00
C LEU A 64 -4.87 6.32 -15.33
N ILE A 65 -4.69 5.51 -16.37
CA ILE A 65 -4.44 5.94 -17.75
C ILE A 65 -5.45 5.22 -18.66
N MET A 66 -6.22 6.01 -19.42
CA MET A 66 -7.06 5.50 -20.50
C MET A 66 -6.21 5.47 -21.78
N THR A 67 -5.92 4.29 -22.32
CA THR A 67 -5.19 4.11 -23.59
C THR A 67 -6.18 3.76 -24.71
N GLU A 68 -5.70 3.67 -25.95
CA GLU A 68 -6.53 3.36 -27.13
C GLU A 68 -7.25 2.00 -27.02
N ASP A 69 -6.67 1.04 -26.30
CA ASP A 69 -7.13 -0.35 -26.23
C ASP A 69 -7.52 -0.82 -24.82
N ALA A 70 -7.11 -0.11 -23.77
CA ALA A 70 -7.28 -0.55 -22.40
C ALA A 70 -7.37 0.58 -21.37
N ILE A 71 -7.75 0.19 -20.17
CA ILE A 71 -7.63 0.98 -18.95
C ILE A 71 -6.45 0.42 -18.18
N GLU A 72 -5.37 1.18 -18.10
CA GLU A 72 -4.20 0.84 -17.29
C GLU A 72 -4.31 1.51 -15.93
N MET A 73 -4.10 0.76 -14.86
CA MET A 73 -4.21 1.27 -13.49
C MET A 73 -3.14 0.70 -12.58
N THR A 74 -2.73 1.51 -11.61
CA THR A 74 -2.01 1.04 -10.43
C THR A 74 -2.91 1.17 -9.20
N CYS A 75 -2.99 0.12 -8.39
CA CYS A 75 -3.64 0.20 -7.08
C CYS A 75 -2.62 0.60 -6.00
N HIS A 76 -3.10 1.17 -4.90
CA HIS A 76 -2.22 1.35 -3.75
C HIS A 76 -1.82 -0.01 -3.15
N LEU A 77 -0.55 -0.12 -2.75
CA LEU A 77 0.03 -1.33 -2.14
C LEU A 77 -0.82 -1.91 -1.00
N ARG A 78 -1.42 -1.04 -0.17
CA ARG A 78 -2.28 -1.43 0.96
C ARG A 78 -3.54 -2.22 0.56
N TYR A 79 -3.95 -2.13 -0.70
CA TYR A 79 -5.10 -2.85 -1.22
C TYR A 79 -4.67 -4.09 -2.00
N CYS A 80 -3.53 -4.08 -2.71
CA CYS A 80 -3.01 -5.26 -3.42
C CYS A 80 -2.78 -6.44 -2.46
N THR A 81 -3.60 -7.49 -2.57
CA THR A 81 -3.56 -8.64 -1.65
C THR A 81 -2.32 -9.50 -1.85
N GLN A 82 -1.90 -9.71 -3.10
CA GLN A 82 -0.69 -10.47 -3.42
C GLN A 82 0.58 -9.73 -2.98
N CYS A 83 0.54 -8.40 -2.96
CA CYS A 83 1.69 -7.59 -2.58
C CYS A 83 1.85 -7.48 -1.05
N GLN A 84 0.84 -7.91 -0.28
CA GLN A 84 0.84 -7.89 1.19
C GLN A 84 1.36 -9.19 1.82
N SER A 85 1.62 -10.22 1.04
CA SER A 85 2.00 -11.54 1.56
C SER A 85 3.38 -11.58 2.23
N ASP A 86 4.19 -10.51 2.13
CA ASP A 86 5.40 -10.32 2.94
C ASP A 86 5.27 -9.08 3.85
N PRO A 87 4.82 -9.26 5.11
CA PRO A 87 4.65 -8.16 6.04
C PRO A 87 5.98 -7.45 6.37
N VAL A 88 7.13 -8.13 6.29
CA VAL A 88 8.45 -7.53 6.56
C VAL A 88 8.78 -6.47 5.51
N SER A 89 8.36 -6.71 4.26
CA SER A 89 8.50 -5.74 3.16
C SER A 89 7.65 -4.48 3.40
N LEU A 90 6.39 -4.65 3.82
CA LEU A 90 5.49 -3.52 4.09
C LEU A 90 5.96 -2.67 5.27
N PHE A 91 6.40 -3.29 6.37
CA PHE A 91 6.93 -2.57 7.53
C PHE A 91 8.24 -1.84 7.21
N SER A 92 9.11 -2.43 6.40
CA SER A 92 10.33 -1.77 5.90
C SER A 92 10.02 -0.53 5.05
N VAL A 93 9.02 -0.63 4.16
CA VAL A 93 8.57 0.50 3.30
C VAL A 93 7.90 1.61 4.12
N LEU A 94 7.14 1.24 5.17
CA LEU A 94 6.50 2.19 6.09
C LEU A 94 7.48 2.80 7.11
N GLY A 95 8.74 2.37 7.12
CA GLY A 95 9.74 2.83 8.09
C GLY A 95 9.50 2.34 9.53
N CYS A 96 8.67 1.31 9.70
CA CYS A 96 8.44 0.66 10.98
C CYS A 96 9.45 -0.47 11.15
N ASN A 97 10.62 -0.16 11.71
CA ASN A 97 11.51 -1.22 12.19
C ASN A 97 10.82 -1.86 13.41
N LEU A 98 10.41 -3.12 13.30
CA LEU A 98 10.14 -3.94 14.47
C LEU A 98 11.50 -4.18 15.14
N TYR A 99 11.87 -3.32 16.08
CA TYR A 99 12.86 -3.72 17.07
C TYR A 99 12.20 -4.85 17.85
N ASP A 100 12.69 -6.06 17.62
CA ASP A 100 12.36 -7.20 18.45
C ASP A 100 13.02 -6.92 19.81
N ASP A 101 12.31 -6.22 20.68
CA ASP A 101 12.66 -6.04 22.10
C ASP A 101 12.50 -7.40 22.79
N HIS A 102 13.31 -8.37 22.39
CA HIS A 102 13.61 -9.50 23.22
C HIS A 102 14.45 -8.98 24.39
N GLU A 103 13.73 -8.61 25.46
CA GLU A 103 14.19 -8.51 26.83
C GLU A 103 14.96 -9.79 27.21
N ALA A 104 16.22 -9.88 26.81
CA ALA A 104 17.16 -10.80 27.39
C ALA A 104 17.65 -10.16 28.68
N GLU A 105 16.96 -10.49 29.77
CA GLU A 105 17.46 -10.38 31.14
C GLU A 105 18.89 -10.92 31.21
N HIS A 106 19.89 -10.07 31.06
CA HIS A 106 21.26 -10.38 31.42
C HIS A 106 21.75 -9.30 32.37
N ASN A 107 21.56 -9.62 33.66
CA ASN A 107 22.28 -9.07 34.80
C ASN A 107 23.69 -8.62 34.40
N HIS A 108 23.90 -7.30 34.37
CA HIS A 108 25.24 -6.73 34.44
C HIS A 108 25.25 -5.77 35.63
N GLU A 109 26.04 -6.16 36.63
CA GLU A 109 26.33 -5.39 37.84
C GLU A 109 26.83 -3.97 37.49
N PRO A 110 26.41 -2.91 38.20
CA PRO A 110 26.91 -1.58 37.93
C PRO A 110 28.34 -1.46 38.44
N ALA A 111 29.30 -1.44 37.52
CA ALA A 111 30.69 -1.13 37.84
C ALA A 111 30.85 0.39 38.06
N ASN A 112 30.94 0.75 39.34
CA ASN A 112 31.82 1.76 39.91
C ASN A 112 31.75 3.19 39.34
N GLU A 113 31.10 4.06 40.13
CA GLU A 113 31.06 5.50 39.99
C GLU A 113 32.46 6.10 40.24
N SER A 114 33.15 6.54 39.20
CA SER A 114 34.33 7.40 39.37
C SER A 114 33.92 8.86 39.28
N SER A 115 33.90 9.56 40.42
CA SER A 115 33.96 11.03 40.42
C SER A 115 34.67 11.54 41.67
N ASP A 116 35.94 11.83 41.43
CA ASP A 116 36.77 12.96 41.90
C ASP A 116 36.87 13.31 43.40
N GLU A 117 38.14 13.40 43.80
CA GLU A 117 38.66 13.83 45.09
C GLU A 117 38.28 15.27 45.46
N ASP A 118 37.95 15.50 46.74
CA ASP A 118 38.46 16.67 47.46
C ASP A 118 38.61 16.39 48.96
N LYS A 119 39.61 17.06 49.55
CA LYS A 119 40.35 16.75 50.77
C LYS A 119 39.69 17.21 52.07
N THR A 120 40.33 16.74 53.16
CA THR A 120 40.31 17.18 54.57
C THR A 120 39.30 16.43 55.44
N GLN A 121 39.65 15.80 56.56
CA GLN A 121 40.54 16.25 57.64
C GLN A 121 40.97 15.05 58.50
N ALA A 122 42.23 15.03 58.94
CA ALA A 122 42.77 14.02 59.85
C ALA A 122 42.02 14.04 61.20
N LEU A 123 41.58 12.86 61.65
CA LEU A 123 41.08 12.59 62.99
C LEU A 123 42.13 11.77 63.74
N SER A 124 42.61 12.26 64.88
CA SER A 124 43.04 11.50 66.07
C SER A 124 43.53 12.52 67.11
N MET A 125 42.84 12.63 68.25
CA MET A 125 43.25 12.07 69.56
C MET A 125 44.48 12.76 70.16
#